data_AF-A0A956M3C6-F1
#
_entry.id   AF-A0A956M3C6-F1
#
_cell.length_a   1.000
_cell.length_b   1.000
_cell.length_c   1.000
_cell.angle_alpha   90.00
_cell.angle_beta   90.00
_cell.angle_gamma   90.00
#
_symmetry.space_group_name_H-M   'P 1'
#
loop_
_entity.id
_entity.type
_entity.pdbx_description
1 polymer ?
#
loop_
_entity_poly.entity_id
_entity_poly.type
_entity_poly.pdbx_seq_one_letter_code
_entity_poly.pdbx_strand_id
1 'polypeptide(L)'
;LCELSVDDAHDAMKRSLLAFLTHLGIGEAKYHETLTRAWIMAVRHFMARTPTSVSADDFIDRNPILLDSKIMLSHYSTEVLFSVDARGRFVEPDLEAIPVYA
;
A
#
# COMPACT_ATOMS: atom_id res chain seq x y z
N LEU A 1 10.08 3.83 -7.67
CA LEU A 1 8.83 3.75 -6.86
C LEU A 1 8.28 5.14 -6.60
N CYS A 2 9.03 6.05 -5.97
CA CYS A 2 8.58 7.38 -5.57
C CYS A 2 8.16 8.33 -6.72
N GLU A 3 8.73 8.16 -7.91
CA GLU A 3 8.43 8.98 -9.10
C GLU A 3 7.48 8.30 -10.09
N LEU A 4 7.07 7.06 -9.79
CA LEU A 4 6.24 6.24 -10.67
C LEU A 4 4.75 6.56 -10.48
N SER A 5 3.92 6.19 -11.46
CA SER A 5 2.47 6.15 -11.26
C SER A 5 2.10 5.14 -10.15
N VAL A 6 0.87 5.20 -9.61
CA VAL A 6 0.43 4.22 -8.59
C VAL A 6 0.52 2.80 -9.17
N ASP A 7 0.09 2.63 -10.42
CA ASP A 7 0.06 1.33 -11.08
C ASP A 7 1.48 0.81 -11.37
N ASP A 8 2.38 1.65 -11.89
CA ASP A 8 3.77 1.26 -12.12
C ASP A 8 4.52 0.95 -10.81
N ALA A 9 4.27 1.73 -9.76
CA ALA A 9 4.84 1.48 -8.44
C ALA A 9 4.31 0.17 -7.84
N HIS A 10 3.01 -0.10 -8.02
CA HIS A 10 2.37 -1.34 -7.60
C HIS A 10 2.94 -2.56 -8.32
N ASP A 11 3.07 -2.51 -9.65
CA ASP A 11 3.60 -3.62 -10.44
C ASP A 11 5.08 -3.88 -10.14
N ALA A 12 5.87 -2.83 -9.89
CA ALA A 12 7.24 -2.98 -9.42
C ALA A 12 7.29 -3.65 -8.03
N MET A 13 6.49 -3.17 -7.07
CA MET A 13 6.46 -3.73 -5.71
C MET A 13 5.99 -5.20 -5.71
N LYS A 14 4.90 -5.49 -6.42
CA LYS A 14 4.35 -6.85 -6.58
C LYS A 14 5.40 -7.82 -7.10
N ARG A 15 6.09 -7.45 -8.19
CA ARG A 15 7.16 -8.29 -8.77
C ARG A 15 8.29 -8.53 -7.76
N SER A 16 8.74 -7.49 -7.06
CA SER A 16 9.80 -7.62 -6.06
C SER A 16 9.38 -8.52 -4.89
N LEU A 17 8.17 -8.36 -4.36
CA LEU A 17 7.66 -9.18 -3.26
C LEU A 17 7.49 -10.64 -3.68
N LEU A 18 6.87 -10.92 -4.82
CA LEU A 18 6.69 -12.29 -5.29
C LEU A 18 8.02 -12.98 -5.60
N ALA A 19 8.98 -12.27 -6.20
CA ALA A 19 10.34 -12.80 -6.41
C ALA A 19 11.03 -13.11 -5.08
N PHE A 20 10.89 -12.26 -4.07
CA PHE A 20 11.44 -12.49 -2.74
C PHE A 20 10.79 -13.69 -2.03
N LEU A 21 9.46 -13.81 -2.07
CA LEU A 21 8.73 -14.96 -1.52
C LEU A 21 9.14 -16.28 -2.19
N THR A 22 9.36 -16.24 -3.51
CA THR A 22 9.84 -17.37 -4.30
C THR A 22 11.25 -17.76 -3.88
N HIS A 23 12.16 -16.78 -3.74
CA HIS A 23 13.52 -17.01 -3.30
C HIS A 23 13.59 -17.67 -1.91
N LEU A 24 12.69 -17.29 -0.99
CA LEU A 24 12.58 -17.86 0.35
C LEU A 24 11.86 -19.22 0.41
N GLY A 25 11.21 -19.67 -0.67
CA GLY A 25 10.47 -20.93 -0.71
C GLY A 25 9.19 -20.95 0.15
N ILE A 26 8.64 -19.78 0.50
CA ILE A 26 7.47 -19.66 1.39
C ILE A 26 6.13 -19.46 0.64
N GLY A 27 6.20 -19.39 -0.69
CA GLY A 27 5.03 -19.35 -1.58
C GLY A 27 4.32 -17.98 -1.63
N GLU A 28 3.51 -17.81 -2.68
CA GLU A 28 2.83 -16.55 -2.98
C GLU A 28 1.66 -16.23 -2.04
N ALA A 29 1.17 -17.20 -1.27
CA ALA A 29 0.07 -17.01 -0.32
C ALA A 29 0.34 -15.94 0.75
N LYS A 30 1.61 -15.56 0.96
CA LYS A 30 2.00 -14.46 1.87
C LYS A 30 1.80 -13.07 1.27
N TYR A 31 1.66 -12.97 -0.05
CA TYR A 31 1.35 -11.72 -0.73
C TYR A 31 -0.14 -11.36 -0.59
N HIS A 32 -0.43 -10.06 -0.62
CA HIS A 32 -1.77 -9.52 -0.51
C HIS A 32 -1.93 -8.33 -1.47
N GLU A 33 -2.70 -8.52 -2.53
CA GLU A 33 -2.81 -7.54 -3.62
C GLU A 33 -3.42 -6.21 -3.12
N THR A 34 -4.61 -6.28 -2.52
CA THR A 34 -5.33 -5.06 -2.09
C THR A 34 -4.52 -4.25 -1.10
N LEU A 35 -3.96 -4.89 -0.07
CA LEU A 35 -3.15 -4.20 0.94
C LEU A 35 -1.88 -3.56 0.36
N THR A 36 -1.22 -4.22 -0.59
CA THR A 36 -0.02 -3.69 -1.25
C THR A 36 -0.35 -2.44 -2.06
N ARG A 37 -1.40 -2.48 -2.90
CA ARG A 37 -1.82 -1.33 -3.71
C ARG A 37 -2.34 -0.18 -2.85
N ALA A 38 -3.15 -0.48 -1.84
CA ALA A 38 -3.68 0.52 -0.91
C ALA A 38 -2.56 1.26 -0.15
N TRP A 39 -1.52 0.55 0.27
CA TRP A 39 -0.36 1.19 0.90
C TRP A 39 0.41 2.12 -0.05
N ILE A 40 0.57 1.73 -1.32
CA ILE A 40 1.22 2.57 -2.32
C ILE A 40 0.42 3.87 -2.55
N MET A 41 -0.91 3.77 -2.58
CA MET A 41 -1.78 4.94 -2.67
C MET A 41 -1.61 5.86 -1.45
N ALA A 42 -1.59 5.30 -0.23
CA ALA A 42 -1.38 6.09 0.98
C ALA A 42 -0.01 6.78 1.00
N VAL A 43 1.08 6.07 0.70
CA VAL A 43 2.42 6.66 0.62
C VAL A 43 2.45 7.79 -0.40
N ARG A 44 1.87 7.60 -1.58
CA ARG A 44 1.79 8.66 -2.61
C ARG A 44 0.99 9.88 -2.13
N HIS A 45 -0.14 9.66 -1.47
CA HIS A 45 -0.95 10.75 -0.91
C HIS A 45 -0.16 11.59 0.09
N PHE A 46 0.52 10.94 1.04
CA PHE A 46 1.30 11.65 2.05
C PHE A 46 2.55 12.32 1.45
N MET A 47 3.20 11.70 0.46
CA MET A 47 4.30 12.35 -0.27
C MET A 47 3.84 13.66 -0.94
N ALA A 48 2.65 13.69 -1.54
CA ALA A 48 2.10 14.90 -2.14
C ALA A 48 1.80 16.00 -1.08
N ARG A 49 1.42 15.60 0.14
CA ARG A 49 1.15 16.52 1.26
C ARG A 49 2.40 17.02 1.97
N THR A 50 3.52 16.32 1.84
CA THR A 50 4.81 16.71 2.41
C THR A 50 5.90 16.77 1.33
N PRO A 51 5.79 17.67 0.33
CA PRO A 51 6.72 17.73 -0.79
C PRO A 51 8.13 18.19 -0.38
N THR A 52 8.27 18.76 0.82
CA THR A 52 9.55 19.26 1.36
C THR A 52 10.26 18.25 2.26
N SER A 53 9.80 17.00 2.32
CA SER A 53 10.51 15.96 3.06
C SER A 53 11.84 15.62 2.37
N VAL A 54 12.93 15.67 3.12
CA VAL A 54 14.30 15.51 2.55
C VAL A 54 14.86 14.09 2.66
N SER A 55 14.20 13.22 3.43
CA SER A 55 14.57 11.82 3.63
C SER A 55 13.34 10.97 3.97
N ALA A 56 13.51 9.65 3.98
CA ALA A 56 12.47 8.72 4.45
C ALA A 56 12.16 8.93 5.94
N ASP A 57 13.17 9.19 6.77
CA ASP A 57 12.99 9.45 8.20
C ASP A 57 12.18 10.73 8.43
N ASP A 58 12.54 11.85 7.78
CA ASP A 58 11.78 13.11 7.84
C ASP A 58 10.34 12.94 7.30
N PHE A 59 10.16 12.10 6.27
CA PHE A 59 8.84 11.76 5.76
C PHE A 59 7.97 11.02 6.79
N ILE A 60 8.54 10.04 7.50
CA ILE A 60 7.84 9.29 8.54
C ILE A 60 7.57 10.17 9.77
N ASP A 61 8.54 10.99 10.20
CA ASP A 61 8.37 11.92 11.32
C ASP A 61 7.22 12.91 11.09
N ARG A 62 7.00 13.33 9.84
CA ARG A 62 5.87 14.20 9.44
C ARG A 62 4.56 13.46 9.23
N ASN A 63 4.61 12.16 8.94
CA ASN A 63 3.45 11.33 8.63
C ASN A 63 3.42 10.05 9.49
N PRO A 64 3.44 10.17 10.83
CA PRO A 64 3.59 9.01 11.73
C PRO A 64 2.43 8.02 11.63
N ILE A 65 1.27 8.45 11.11
CA ILE A 65 0.11 7.60 10.85
C ILE A 65 0.42 6.46 9.86
N LEU A 66 1.42 6.61 8.99
CA LEU A 66 1.88 5.56 8.08
C LEU A 66 2.47 4.34 8.83
N LEU A 67 2.84 4.50 10.10
CA LEU A 67 3.30 3.40 10.94
C LEU A 67 2.14 2.60 11.59
N ASP A 68 0.91 3.13 11.53
CA ASP A 68 -0.27 2.42 11.99
C ASP A 68 -0.84 1.55 10.86
N SER A 69 -0.63 0.24 10.93
CA SER A 69 -1.19 -0.71 9.97
C SER A 69 -2.72 -0.73 9.93
N LYS A 70 -3.39 -0.18 10.95
CA LYS A 70 -4.85 -0.08 11.01
C LYS A 70 -5.40 1.07 10.20
N ILE A 71 -4.59 1.97 9.66
CA ILE A 71 -5.08 3.07 8.81
C ILE A 71 -5.92 2.54 7.64
N MET A 72 -5.62 1.34 7.12
CA MET A 72 -6.40 0.74 6.02
C MET A 72 -7.83 0.36 6.45
N LEU A 73 -8.08 0.19 7.75
CA LEU A 73 -9.42 -0.09 8.29
C LEU A 73 -10.31 1.16 8.38
N SER A 74 -9.79 2.37 8.10
CA SER A 74 -10.66 3.52 7.86
C SER A 74 -11.28 3.52 6.46
N HIS A 75 -10.69 2.75 5.54
CA HIS A 75 -11.11 2.68 4.13
C HIS A 75 -11.81 1.37 3.80
N TYR A 76 -11.39 0.27 4.43
CA TYR A 76 -11.96 -1.05 4.24
C TYR A 76 -12.60 -1.58 5.52
N SER A 77 -13.74 -2.26 5.38
CA SER A 77 -14.22 -3.15 6.42
C SER A 77 -13.27 -4.34 6.57
N THR A 78 -13.28 -4.96 7.76
CA THR A 78 -12.48 -6.17 8.00
C THR A 78 -12.92 -7.33 7.10
N GLU A 79 -14.20 -7.40 6.76
CA GLU A 79 -14.75 -8.45 5.88
C GLU A 79 -14.18 -8.34 4.47
N VAL A 80 -14.15 -7.12 3.91
CA VAL A 80 -13.59 -6.89 2.57
C VAL A 80 -12.07 -7.05 2.59
N LEU A 81 -11.37 -6.37 3.50
CA LEU A 81 -9.91 -6.33 3.50
C LEU A 81 -9.27 -7.72 3.65
N PHE A 82 -9.87 -8.59 4.49
CA PHE A 82 -9.34 -9.93 4.76
C PHE A 82 -10.02 -11.04 3.95
N SER A 83 -10.82 -10.69 2.94
CA SER A 83 -11.40 -11.66 2.02
C SER A 83 -10.33 -12.33 1.15
N VAL A 84 -10.62 -13.54 0.67
CA VAL A 84 -9.78 -14.24 -0.31
C VAL A 84 -9.61 -13.41 -1.58
N ASP A 85 -10.66 -12.69 -1.95
CA ASP A 85 -10.71 -11.86 -3.14
C ASP A 85 -9.73 -10.67 -3.04
N ALA A 86 -9.78 -9.91 -1.94
CA ALA A 86 -8.86 -8.81 -1.68
C ALA A 86 -7.39 -9.25 -1.59
N ARG A 87 -7.14 -10.51 -1.22
CA ARG A 87 -5.81 -11.10 -1.21
C ARG A 87 -5.27 -11.34 -2.62
N GLY A 88 -6.11 -11.84 -3.52
CA GLY A 88 -5.72 -12.26 -4.88
C GLY A 88 -5.82 -11.17 -5.94
N ARG A 89 -6.74 -10.21 -5.78
CA ARG A 89 -6.92 -9.08 -6.69
C ARG A 89 -7.18 -7.79 -5.91
N PHE A 90 -7.01 -6.65 -6.57
CA PHE A 90 -7.35 -5.37 -5.98
C PHE A 90 -8.87 -5.25 -5.88
N VAL A 91 -9.34 -4.92 -4.69
CA VAL A 91 -10.74 -4.60 -4.40
C VAL A 91 -10.80 -3.15 -3.92
N GLU A 92 -11.78 -2.40 -4.41
CA GLU A 92 -11.98 -1.00 -4.01
C GLU A 92 -12.42 -0.90 -2.54
N PRO A 93 -12.07 0.19 -1.83
CA PRO A 93 -12.56 0.46 -0.47
C PRO A 93 -14.09 0.48 -0.39
N ASP A 94 -14.64 -0.14 0.65
CA ASP A 94 -16.10 -0.23 0.89
C ASP A 94 -16.61 0.76 1.95
N LEU A 95 -15.73 1.41 2.71
CA LEU A 95 -16.09 2.43 3.71
C LEU A 95 -15.86 3.85 3.18
N GLU A 96 -14.59 4.22 3.03
CA GLU A 96 -14.17 5.54 2.55
C GLU A 96 -13.13 5.36 1.46
N ALA A 97 -13.23 6.15 0.38
CA ALA A 97 -12.26 6.08 -0.71
C ALA A 97 -10.85 6.44 -0.20
N ILE A 98 -9.83 5.72 -0.69
CA ILE A 98 -8.44 6.13 -0.44
C ILE A 98 -8.18 7.42 -1.23
N PRO A 99 -7.71 8.50 -0.59
CA PRO A 99 -7.43 9.75 -1.28
C PRO A 99 -6.37 9.55 -2.37
N VAL A 100 -6.70 9.90 -3.60
CA VAL A 100 -5.78 9.73 -4.73
C VAL A 100 -4.86 10.95 -4.87
N TYR A 101 -5.32 12.15 -4.47
CA TYR A 101 -4.59 13.42 -4.47
C TYR A 101 -5.22 14.40 -3.45
N ALA A 102 -4.44 15.37 -2.95
CA ALA A 102 -4.92 16.54 -2.20
C ALA A 102 -4.63 17.82 -3.00
#